data_AF-A0A653E0T7-F1
#
_entry.id   AF-A0A653E0T7-F1
#
_cell.length_a   1.000
_cell.length_b   1.000
_cell.length_c   1.000
_cell.angle_alpha   90.00
_cell.angle_beta   90.00
_cell.angle_gamma   90.00
#
_symmetry.space_group_name_H-M   'P 1'
#
loop_
_entity.id
_entity.type
_entity.pdbx_description
1 polymer ?
#
loop_
_entity_poly.entity_id
_entity_poly.type
_entity_poly.pdbx_seq_one_letter_code
_entity_poly.pdbx_strand_id
1 'polypeptide(L)'
;MGKMIEIKATDGTATFGGYLALPASGKGPGVVIGQEIFGVNSNMRAVADFYAEEGYVALVPDLFWRLQPNIELGYSEDDFKVAIDLFQRLDIDKAIEDIDASLGALKAMPEVEDSGLGYVGFCLGGKLAWLTATRTSVACAVGYYGMGIEHMLDEADQLKGRLVLHFAENDGYCDAAARAQISERLASNNKVEIYTYPGVDHAFARAGGMHYDKPSAQMAHERSIAALKREIGPNFDLSALWEEHILHEFGNRDVPATMATMVAEPYVNHIPTMTGGVGQKDLSRFYQNHFVHGNPPDMKLIPISRTVGALQIVDEFIMCFTHTTAIDWMLPNVAPTGKYVEIPMLGVIKFRGDKLCHEHIYWDQASVLVQIGLLDPSGLPVAGAASAKKLLDEQLPSNTLMANWPLSEGK
;
A
#
# COMPACT_ATOMS: atom_id res chain seq x y z
N MET A 1 -5.06 -18.97 1.90
CA MET A 1 -6.51 -18.99 1.60
C MET A 1 -7.25 -19.15 2.92
N GLY A 2 -8.19 -18.26 3.19
CA GLY A 2 -9.05 -18.30 4.37
C GLY A 2 -10.10 -19.43 4.36
N LYS A 3 -10.88 -19.48 5.44
CA LYS A 3 -11.93 -20.48 5.70
C LYS A 3 -13.20 -19.80 6.21
N MET A 4 -14.35 -20.43 5.96
CA MET A 4 -15.59 -20.00 6.61
C MET A 4 -15.61 -20.44 8.08
N ILE A 5 -16.13 -19.59 8.94
CA ILE A 5 -16.37 -19.83 10.37
C ILE A 5 -17.78 -19.41 10.75
N GLU A 6 -18.26 -19.90 11.90
CA GLU A 6 -19.52 -19.46 12.52
C GLU A 6 -19.23 -18.49 13.66
N ILE A 7 -20.00 -17.41 13.71
CA ILE A 7 -19.92 -16.35 14.73
C ILE A 7 -21.23 -16.38 15.52
N LYS A 8 -21.15 -16.32 16.85
CA LYS A 8 -22.34 -16.24 17.71
C LYS A 8 -22.83 -14.81 17.77
N ALA A 9 -24.11 -14.57 17.49
CA ALA A 9 -24.72 -13.26 17.68
C ALA A 9 -24.66 -12.84 19.17
N THR A 10 -24.59 -11.53 19.43
CA THR A 10 -24.43 -10.97 20.79
C THR A 10 -25.58 -11.36 21.73
N ASP A 11 -26.79 -11.52 21.21
CA ASP A 11 -27.97 -11.98 21.96
C ASP A 11 -27.98 -13.50 22.22
N GLY A 12 -27.02 -14.24 21.67
CA GLY A 12 -26.90 -15.69 21.80
C GLY A 12 -28.00 -16.50 21.09
N THR A 13 -28.84 -15.86 20.27
CA THR A 13 -30.03 -16.50 19.69
C THR A 13 -29.73 -17.29 18.42
N ALA A 14 -28.65 -16.95 17.71
CA ALA A 14 -28.28 -17.54 16.43
C ALA A 14 -26.76 -17.47 16.17
N THR A 15 -26.34 -18.12 15.08
CA THR A 15 -25.00 -17.95 14.50
C THR A 15 -25.11 -17.45 13.07
N PHE A 16 -24.06 -16.78 12.60
CA PHE A 16 -23.91 -16.33 11.23
C PHE A 16 -22.51 -16.61 10.72
N GLY A 17 -22.39 -16.74 9.40
CA GLY A 17 -21.12 -17.07 8.74
C GLY A 17 -20.16 -15.89 8.70
N GLY A 18 -18.87 -16.19 8.59
CA GLY A 18 -17.84 -15.21 8.23
C GLY A 18 -16.63 -15.86 7.58
N TYR A 19 -15.93 -15.11 6.73
CA TYR A 19 -14.70 -15.56 6.10
C TYR A 19 -13.48 -15.11 6.90
N LEU A 20 -12.71 -16.05 7.44
CA LEU A 20 -11.52 -15.81 8.24
C LEU A 20 -10.25 -16.11 7.42
N ALA A 21 -9.39 -15.10 7.25
CA ALA A 21 -8.05 -15.24 6.68
C ALA A 21 -6.99 -15.03 7.77
N LEU A 22 -5.99 -15.91 7.80
CA LEU A 22 -4.88 -15.84 8.74
C LEU A 22 -3.60 -15.43 8.02
N PRO A 23 -2.72 -14.62 8.65
CA PRO A 23 -1.41 -14.33 8.09
C PRO A 23 -0.56 -15.60 8.01
N ALA A 24 0.51 -15.58 7.20
CA ALA A 24 1.39 -16.74 7.04
C ALA A 24 2.06 -17.18 8.36
N SER A 25 2.29 -16.25 9.29
CA SER A 25 2.75 -16.50 10.66
C SER A 25 1.74 -17.28 11.53
N GLY A 26 0.47 -17.34 11.09
CA GLY A 26 -0.65 -17.92 11.82
C GLY A 26 -1.22 -17.03 12.93
N LYS A 27 -0.57 -15.90 13.25
CA LYS A 27 -1.00 -14.96 14.30
C LYS A 27 -0.74 -13.50 13.93
N GLY A 28 -1.57 -12.61 14.47
CA GLY A 28 -1.40 -11.17 14.34
C GLY A 28 -2.58 -10.38 14.92
N PRO A 29 -2.60 -9.05 14.77
CA PRO A 29 -3.70 -8.21 15.22
C PRO A 29 -5.00 -8.53 14.46
N GLY A 30 -6.13 -8.42 15.16
CA GLY A 30 -7.44 -8.74 14.60
C GLY A 30 -8.06 -7.55 13.86
N VAL A 31 -8.59 -7.80 12.65
CA VAL A 31 -9.33 -6.80 11.86
C VAL A 31 -10.64 -7.40 11.34
N VAL A 32 -11.75 -6.69 11.56
CA VAL A 32 -13.01 -6.98 10.86
C VAL A 32 -13.04 -6.21 9.54
N ILE A 33 -13.40 -6.89 8.46
CA ILE A 33 -13.56 -6.32 7.13
C ILE A 33 -15.06 -6.20 6.81
N GLY A 34 -15.56 -4.97 6.71
CA GLY A 34 -16.94 -4.65 6.38
C GLY A 34 -17.25 -4.80 4.90
N GLN A 35 -18.25 -5.62 4.58
CA GLN A 35 -18.71 -5.85 3.22
C GLN A 35 -19.30 -4.60 2.55
N GLU A 36 -19.25 -4.60 1.22
CA GLU A 36 -20.10 -3.77 0.37
C GLU A 36 -21.54 -4.33 0.37
N ILE A 37 -22.38 -3.85 -0.55
CA ILE A 37 -23.77 -4.30 -0.68
C ILE A 37 -23.92 -5.67 -1.39
N PHE A 38 -22.82 -6.36 -1.69
CA PHE A 38 -22.80 -7.60 -2.47
C PHE A 38 -22.61 -8.87 -1.63
N GLY A 39 -22.62 -8.74 -0.30
CA GLY A 39 -22.35 -9.84 0.63
C GLY A 39 -20.86 -10.20 0.71
N VAL A 40 -20.58 -11.42 1.18
CA VAL A 40 -19.21 -11.95 1.36
C VAL A 40 -18.73 -12.56 0.03
N ASN A 41 -18.72 -11.74 -1.03
CA ASN A 41 -18.36 -12.19 -2.37
C ASN A 41 -16.84 -12.39 -2.55
N SER A 42 -16.44 -12.81 -3.75
CA SER A 42 -15.03 -13.04 -4.09
C SER A 42 -14.12 -11.83 -3.84
N ASN A 43 -14.60 -10.60 -4.07
CA ASN A 43 -13.84 -9.39 -3.78
C ASN A 43 -13.60 -9.21 -2.28
N MET A 44 -14.63 -9.39 -1.45
CA MET A 44 -14.46 -9.26 0.01
C MET A 44 -13.51 -10.31 0.59
N ARG A 45 -13.54 -11.54 0.06
CA ARG A 45 -12.57 -12.58 0.45
C ARG A 45 -11.15 -12.24 0.02
N ALA A 46 -10.98 -11.71 -1.19
CA ALA A 46 -9.68 -11.25 -1.68
C ALA A 46 -9.13 -10.09 -0.84
N VAL A 47 -9.97 -9.16 -0.38
CA VAL A 47 -9.57 -8.11 0.56
C VAL A 47 -9.13 -8.71 1.90
N ALA A 48 -9.84 -9.70 2.44
CA ALA A 48 -9.44 -10.37 3.68
C ALA A 48 -8.09 -11.09 3.54
N ASP A 49 -7.90 -11.84 2.45
CA ASP A 49 -6.62 -12.49 2.15
C ASP A 49 -5.49 -11.44 1.99
N PHE A 50 -5.77 -10.29 1.39
CA PHE A 50 -4.81 -9.20 1.26
C PHE A 50 -4.41 -8.58 2.60
N TYR A 51 -5.35 -8.39 3.53
CA TYR A 51 -5.04 -7.96 4.90
C TYR A 51 -4.31 -9.05 5.70
N ALA A 52 -4.55 -10.33 5.41
CA ALA A 52 -3.76 -11.42 5.98
C ALA A 52 -2.30 -11.39 5.50
N GLU A 53 -2.04 -11.06 4.24
CA GLU A 53 -0.68 -10.83 3.75
C GLU A 53 0.00 -9.61 4.40
N GLU A 54 -0.77 -8.62 4.85
CA GLU A 54 -0.27 -7.48 5.65
C GLU A 54 0.03 -7.84 7.11
N GLY A 55 -0.27 -9.08 7.53
CA GLY A 55 0.00 -9.58 8.88
C GLY A 55 -1.21 -9.61 9.83
N TYR A 56 -2.42 -9.34 9.36
CA TYR A 56 -3.63 -9.29 10.19
C TYR A 56 -4.40 -10.61 10.18
N VAL A 57 -5.06 -10.92 11.30
CA VAL A 57 -6.13 -11.92 11.32
C VAL A 57 -7.41 -11.22 10.87
N ALA A 58 -7.82 -11.46 9.62
CA ALA A 58 -8.90 -10.72 8.96
C ALA A 58 -10.20 -11.53 8.91
N LEU A 59 -11.32 -10.94 9.36
CA LEU A 59 -12.64 -11.57 9.37
C LEU A 59 -13.67 -10.73 8.59
N VAL A 60 -14.30 -11.31 7.59
CA VAL A 60 -15.46 -10.71 6.88
C VAL A 60 -16.74 -11.37 7.38
N PRO A 61 -17.54 -10.73 8.25
CA PRO A 61 -18.84 -11.26 8.65
C PRO A 61 -19.88 -11.14 7.54
N ASP A 62 -20.78 -12.12 7.43
CA ASP A 62 -22.00 -12.01 6.63
C ASP A 62 -22.98 -11.08 7.35
N LEU A 63 -23.10 -9.83 6.91
CA LEU A 63 -23.99 -8.84 7.52
C LEU A 63 -25.43 -8.92 6.98
N PHE A 64 -25.68 -9.69 5.93
CA PHE A 64 -27.03 -9.88 5.38
C PHE A 64 -27.74 -11.10 5.93
N TRP A 65 -27.10 -11.87 6.80
CA TRP A 65 -27.61 -13.15 7.30
C TRP A 65 -29.04 -13.13 7.85
N ARG A 66 -29.47 -12.01 8.44
CA ARG A 66 -30.83 -11.81 8.98
C ARG A 66 -31.89 -11.65 7.89
N LEU A 67 -31.50 -11.17 6.72
CA LEU A 67 -32.37 -11.02 5.54
C LEU A 67 -32.29 -12.28 4.68
N GLN A 68 -31.08 -12.66 4.33
CA GLN A 68 -30.76 -13.85 3.55
C GLN A 68 -29.31 -14.27 3.85
N PRO A 69 -29.08 -15.47 4.41
CA PRO A 69 -27.73 -15.95 4.71
C PRO A 69 -26.95 -16.33 3.46
N ASN A 70 -25.63 -16.14 3.54
CA ASN A 70 -24.65 -16.50 2.52
C ASN A 70 -24.88 -15.82 1.17
N ILE A 71 -25.21 -14.52 1.21
CA ILE A 71 -25.28 -13.70 -0.01
C ILE A 71 -23.87 -13.56 -0.60
N GLU A 72 -23.76 -13.92 -1.88
CA GLU A 72 -22.59 -13.67 -2.71
C GLU A 72 -23.07 -13.22 -4.10
N LEU A 73 -23.01 -11.91 -4.33
CA LEU A 73 -23.45 -11.28 -5.58
C LEU A 73 -22.25 -10.91 -6.45
N GLY A 74 -22.47 -10.99 -7.76
CA GLY A 74 -21.59 -10.40 -8.76
C GLY A 74 -21.86 -8.90 -8.95
N TYR A 75 -21.48 -8.39 -10.13
CA TYR A 75 -21.65 -6.98 -10.50
C TYR A 75 -22.53 -6.83 -11.75
N SER A 76 -23.39 -7.81 -12.03
CA SER A 76 -24.38 -7.70 -13.11
C SER A 76 -25.52 -6.75 -12.72
N GLU A 77 -26.24 -6.18 -13.69
CA GLU A 77 -27.37 -5.29 -13.39
C GLU A 77 -28.44 -5.96 -12.51
N ASP A 78 -28.65 -7.27 -12.65
CA ASP A 78 -29.61 -8.02 -11.83
C ASP A 78 -29.08 -8.24 -10.40
N ASP A 79 -27.80 -8.54 -10.25
CA ASP A 79 -27.14 -8.58 -8.94
C ASP A 79 -27.24 -7.23 -8.24
N PHE A 80 -27.05 -6.13 -8.98
CA PHE A 80 -27.18 -4.77 -8.44
C PHE A 80 -28.58 -4.49 -7.91
N LYS A 81 -29.65 -4.95 -8.58
CA LYS A 81 -31.03 -4.78 -8.08
C LYS A 81 -31.23 -5.50 -6.75
N VAL A 82 -30.73 -6.73 -6.63
CA VAL A 82 -30.78 -7.52 -5.39
C VAL A 82 -29.97 -6.84 -4.28
N ALA A 83 -28.76 -6.39 -4.60
CA ALA A 83 -27.88 -5.70 -3.67
C ALA A 83 -28.52 -4.43 -3.08
N ILE A 84 -29.21 -3.65 -3.93
CA ILE A 84 -29.95 -2.45 -3.49
C ILE A 84 -31.14 -2.81 -2.60
N ASP A 85 -31.93 -3.85 -2.92
CA ASP A 85 -33.04 -4.31 -2.07
C ASP A 85 -32.54 -4.73 -0.68
N LEU A 86 -31.48 -5.53 -0.63
CA LEU A 86 -30.86 -5.97 0.63
C LEU A 86 -30.33 -4.79 1.45
N PHE A 87 -29.63 -3.86 0.79
CA PHE A 87 -29.12 -2.65 1.43
C PHE A 87 -30.23 -1.79 2.03
N GLN A 88 -31.34 -1.58 1.31
CA GLN A 88 -32.47 -0.77 1.78
C GLN A 88 -33.19 -1.39 2.98
N ARG A 89 -33.19 -2.72 3.08
CA ARG A 89 -33.86 -3.48 4.15
C ARG A 89 -32.96 -3.78 5.34
N LEU A 90 -31.65 -3.52 5.24
CA LEU A 90 -30.69 -3.79 6.29
C LEU A 90 -30.98 -2.92 7.51
N ASP A 91 -31.13 -3.57 8.67
CA ASP A 91 -31.13 -2.90 9.96
C ASP A 91 -29.68 -2.57 10.35
N ILE A 92 -29.36 -1.28 10.33
CA ILE A 92 -28.00 -0.77 10.59
C ILE A 92 -27.59 -1.01 12.05
N ASP A 93 -28.50 -0.91 13.00
CA ASP A 93 -28.16 -1.11 14.41
C ASP A 93 -27.83 -2.59 14.67
N LYS A 94 -28.61 -3.51 14.05
CA LYS A 94 -28.30 -4.94 14.08
C LYS A 94 -27.00 -5.28 13.36
N ALA A 95 -26.68 -4.62 12.26
CA ALA A 95 -25.38 -4.80 11.61
C ALA A 95 -24.20 -4.40 12.52
N ILE A 96 -24.35 -3.35 13.33
CA ILE A 96 -23.33 -2.95 14.31
C ILE A 96 -23.24 -3.95 15.48
N GLU A 97 -24.36 -4.50 15.97
CA GLU A 97 -24.34 -5.60 16.94
C GLU A 97 -23.59 -6.83 16.39
N ASP A 98 -23.79 -7.18 15.12
CA ASP A 98 -23.13 -8.31 14.46
C ASP A 98 -21.63 -8.03 14.22
N ILE A 99 -21.24 -6.77 13.96
CA ILE A 99 -19.83 -6.35 13.93
C ILE A 99 -19.19 -6.48 15.32
N ASP A 100 -19.87 -6.05 16.38
CA ASP A 100 -19.35 -6.18 17.76
C ASP A 100 -19.20 -7.66 18.17
N ALA A 101 -20.15 -8.52 17.79
CA ALA A 101 -20.02 -9.97 17.93
C ALA A 101 -18.80 -10.53 17.19
N SER A 102 -18.53 -10.02 15.98
CA SER A 102 -17.38 -10.44 15.16
C SER A 102 -16.05 -9.99 15.76
N LEU A 103 -15.99 -8.78 16.32
CA LEU A 103 -14.85 -8.28 17.09
C LEU A 103 -14.61 -9.14 18.34
N GLY A 104 -15.69 -9.49 19.07
CA GLY A 104 -15.63 -10.40 20.21
C GLY A 104 -15.13 -11.80 19.83
N ALA A 105 -15.56 -12.32 18.67
CA ALA A 105 -15.10 -13.60 18.14
C ALA A 105 -13.60 -13.57 17.81
N LEU A 106 -13.11 -12.52 17.14
CA LEU A 106 -11.68 -12.32 16.90
C LEU A 106 -10.89 -12.26 18.21
N LYS A 107 -11.34 -11.45 19.18
CA LYS A 107 -10.66 -11.30 20.47
C LYS A 107 -10.50 -12.62 21.23
N ALA A 108 -11.42 -13.57 21.04
CA ALA A 108 -11.38 -14.87 21.69
C ALA A 108 -10.48 -15.90 20.99
N MET A 109 -9.97 -15.61 19.79
CA MET A 109 -9.13 -16.53 19.01
C MET A 109 -7.68 -16.54 19.52
N PRO A 110 -7.05 -17.71 19.67
CA PRO A 110 -5.63 -17.81 20.03
C PRO A 110 -4.68 -17.26 18.94
N GLU A 111 -5.17 -17.07 17.73
CA GLU A 111 -4.47 -16.44 16.61
C GLU A 111 -4.39 -14.91 16.71
N VAL A 112 -5.28 -14.29 17.50
CA VAL A 112 -5.35 -12.82 17.60
C VAL A 112 -4.51 -12.31 18.77
N GLU A 113 -3.67 -11.32 18.48
CA GLU A 113 -2.87 -10.62 19.48
C GLU A 113 -3.73 -9.64 20.31
N ASP A 114 -3.45 -9.52 21.61
CA ASP A 114 -4.13 -8.56 22.49
C ASP A 114 -3.54 -7.15 22.35
N SER A 115 -3.58 -6.61 21.12
CA SER A 115 -3.07 -5.27 20.75
C SER A 115 -4.20 -4.27 20.45
N GLY A 116 -5.45 -4.67 20.63
CA GLY A 116 -6.63 -3.96 20.13
C GLY A 116 -7.13 -4.55 18.81
N LEU A 117 -8.30 -4.07 18.36
CA LEU A 117 -8.94 -4.55 17.13
C LEU A 117 -9.16 -3.41 16.15
N GLY A 118 -9.04 -3.72 14.88
CA GLY A 118 -9.33 -2.80 13.78
C GLY A 118 -10.64 -3.13 13.05
N TYR A 119 -11.14 -2.14 12.34
CA TYR A 119 -12.22 -2.30 11.37
C TYR A 119 -11.83 -1.61 10.06
N VAL A 120 -12.08 -2.26 8.93
CA VAL A 120 -11.95 -1.66 7.59
C VAL A 120 -13.19 -1.97 6.79
N GLY A 121 -13.89 -0.97 6.27
CA GLY A 121 -15.12 -1.21 5.50
C GLY A 121 -15.21 -0.39 4.22
N PHE A 122 -15.95 -0.92 3.25
CA PHE A 122 -16.10 -0.36 1.90
C PHE A 122 -17.58 -0.11 1.58
N CYS A 123 -17.92 1.05 1.01
CA CYS A 123 -19.30 1.43 0.67
C CYS A 123 -20.23 1.37 1.91
N LEU A 124 -21.13 0.39 1.98
CA LEU A 124 -21.91 0.07 3.19
C LEU A 124 -20.97 -0.12 4.39
N GLY A 125 -19.93 -0.93 4.26
CA GLY A 125 -18.90 -1.09 5.28
C GLY A 125 -18.21 0.24 5.61
N GLY A 126 -18.08 1.17 4.65
CA GLY A 126 -17.52 2.50 4.89
C GLY A 126 -18.41 3.35 5.80
N LYS A 127 -19.73 3.29 5.63
CA LYS A 127 -20.71 3.86 6.56
C LYS A 127 -20.63 3.18 7.93
N LEU A 128 -20.54 1.86 7.95
CA LEU A 128 -20.43 1.08 9.18
C LEU A 128 -19.09 1.32 9.89
N ALA A 129 -18.03 1.76 9.22
CA ALA A 129 -16.78 2.16 9.87
C ALA A 129 -16.97 3.34 10.82
N TRP A 130 -17.74 4.36 10.40
CA TRP A 130 -18.11 5.49 11.25
C TRP A 130 -18.82 5.02 12.52
N LEU A 131 -19.89 4.23 12.34
CA LEU A 131 -20.69 3.73 13.45
C LEU A 131 -19.91 2.74 14.34
N THR A 132 -19.02 1.95 13.76
CA THR A 132 -18.14 1.06 14.52
C THR A 132 -17.21 1.88 15.40
N ALA A 133 -16.68 3.00 14.90
CA ALA A 133 -15.79 3.90 15.65
C ALA A 133 -16.50 4.62 16.81
N THR A 134 -17.79 4.94 16.66
CA THR A 134 -18.58 5.66 17.67
C THR A 134 -19.30 4.73 18.66
N ARG A 135 -19.66 3.51 18.24
CA ARG A 135 -20.52 2.61 19.02
C ARG A 135 -19.83 1.37 19.58
N THR A 136 -18.60 1.06 19.16
CA THR A 136 -17.83 -0.08 19.69
C THR A 136 -16.54 0.37 20.40
N SER A 137 -15.59 -0.55 20.58
CA SER A 137 -14.30 -0.31 21.24
C SER A 137 -13.09 -0.56 20.35
N VAL A 138 -13.27 -0.52 19.03
CA VAL A 138 -12.14 -0.63 18.07
C VAL A 138 -11.09 0.44 18.32
N ALA A 139 -9.83 0.04 18.21
CA ALA A 139 -8.69 0.94 18.33
C ALA A 139 -8.52 1.79 17.07
N CYS A 140 -8.87 1.25 15.90
CA CYS A 140 -8.84 1.95 14.62
C CYS A 140 -9.98 1.50 13.71
N ALA A 141 -10.71 2.45 13.11
CA ALA A 141 -11.70 2.21 12.07
C ALA A 141 -11.29 2.93 10.78
N VAL A 142 -11.47 2.28 9.65
CA VAL A 142 -11.17 2.81 8.32
C VAL A 142 -12.39 2.66 7.42
N GLY A 143 -12.89 3.75 6.87
CA GLY A 143 -14.02 3.77 5.94
C GLY A 143 -13.60 4.20 4.54
N TYR A 144 -13.92 3.38 3.54
CA TYR A 144 -13.76 3.69 2.13
C TYR A 144 -15.12 4.05 1.52
N TYR A 145 -15.21 5.24 0.93
CA TYR A 145 -16.37 5.77 0.21
C TYR A 145 -17.70 5.47 0.94
N GLY A 146 -17.72 5.75 2.25
CA GLY A 146 -18.89 5.61 3.10
C GLY A 146 -19.96 6.66 2.77
N MET A 147 -21.23 6.27 2.88
CA MET A 147 -22.37 7.11 2.49
C MET A 147 -23.23 7.46 3.70
N GLY A 148 -23.81 8.67 3.73
CA GLY A 148 -24.76 9.08 4.76
C GLY A 148 -24.17 9.30 6.16
N ILE A 149 -22.85 9.50 6.26
CA ILE A 149 -22.15 9.80 7.53
C ILE A 149 -22.57 11.18 8.07
N GLU A 150 -22.79 12.13 7.17
CA GLU A 150 -23.25 13.49 7.44
C GLU A 150 -24.57 13.55 8.24
N HIS A 151 -25.38 12.49 8.20
CA HIS A 151 -26.64 12.38 8.93
C HIS A 151 -26.51 11.84 10.35
N MET A 152 -25.32 11.39 10.76
CA MET A 152 -25.07 10.74 12.06
C MET A 152 -23.88 11.39 12.77
N LEU A 153 -23.59 12.66 12.42
CA LEU A 153 -22.45 13.38 12.95
C LEU A 153 -22.60 13.64 14.45
N ASP A 154 -23.81 13.73 14.99
CA ASP A 154 -24.08 13.92 16.42
C ASP A 154 -23.35 12.89 17.31
N GLU A 155 -23.03 11.70 16.79
CA GLU A 155 -22.23 10.68 17.47
C GLU A 155 -20.73 10.96 17.55
N ALA A 156 -20.20 12.03 16.95
CA ALA A 156 -18.75 12.25 16.87
C ALA A 156 -18.06 12.32 18.25
N ASP A 157 -18.79 12.75 19.28
CA ASP A 157 -18.26 12.86 20.64
C ASP A 157 -18.09 11.48 21.30
N GLN A 158 -18.64 10.42 20.70
CA GLN A 158 -18.48 9.02 21.13
C GLN A 158 -17.24 8.34 20.55
N LEU A 159 -16.50 9.01 19.65
CA LEU A 159 -15.34 8.45 18.99
C LEU A 159 -14.20 8.12 19.98
N LYS A 160 -13.92 6.82 20.17
CA LYS A 160 -12.90 6.35 21.12
C LYS A 160 -11.56 6.07 20.45
N GLY A 161 -11.57 5.31 19.36
CA GLY A 161 -10.38 4.95 18.58
C GLY A 161 -10.04 5.96 17.49
N ARG A 162 -9.03 5.62 16.69
CA ARG A 162 -8.71 6.33 15.46
C ARG A 162 -9.77 6.10 14.39
N LEU A 163 -10.03 7.10 13.57
CA LEU A 163 -10.86 6.98 12.38
C LEU A 163 -10.13 7.54 11.16
N VAL A 164 -10.13 6.78 10.07
CA VAL A 164 -9.67 7.22 8.75
C VAL A 164 -10.82 7.12 7.76
N LEU A 165 -11.10 8.20 7.04
CA LEU A 165 -12.12 8.24 5.99
C LEU A 165 -11.50 8.57 4.64
N HIS A 166 -11.75 7.72 3.65
CA HIS A 166 -11.30 7.88 2.26
C HIS A 166 -12.49 8.18 1.36
N PHE A 167 -12.56 9.39 0.80
CA PHE A 167 -13.63 9.83 -0.09
C PHE A 167 -13.16 9.98 -1.54
N ALA A 168 -14.02 9.63 -2.49
CA ALA A 168 -13.78 9.91 -3.91
C ALA A 168 -14.24 11.34 -4.26
N GLU A 169 -13.50 12.07 -5.12
CA GLU A 169 -13.86 13.44 -5.50
C GLU A 169 -15.23 13.50 -6.19
N ASN A 170 -15.50 12.56 -7.10
CA ASN A 170 -16.67 12.55 -7.97
C ASN A 170 -17.82 11.65 -7.46
N ASP A 171 -17.73 11.17 -6.21
CA ASP A 171 -18.74 10.28 -5.63
C ASP A 171 -20.09 10.99 -5.47
N GLY A 172 -21.08 10.56 -6.26
CA GLY A 172 -22.44 11.11 -6.21
C GLY A 172 -23.22 10.73 -4.95
N TYR A 173 -22.77 9.74 -4.18
CA TYR A 173 -23.42 9.32 -2.93
C TYR A 173 -22.89 10.04 -1.69
N CYS A 174 -21.74 10.69 -1.81
CA CYS A 174 -21.15 11.56 -0.78
C CYS A 174 -20.61 12.81 -1.46
N ASP A 175 -21.52 13.73 -1.80
CA ASP A 175 -21.20 14.92 -2.59
C ASP A 175 -20.26 15.91 -1.85
N ALA A 176 -19.91 17.01 -2.52
CA ALA A 176 -19.02 18.02 -1.93
C ALA A 176 -19.58 18.65 -0.65
N ALA A 177 -20.90 18.80 -0.54
CA ALA A 177 -21.54 19.38 0.63
C ALA A 177 -21.52 18.41 1.83
N ALA A 178 -21.82 17.13 1.60
CA ALA A 178 -21.72 16.09 2.61
C ALA A 178 -20.28 15.97 3.14
N ARG A 179 -19.28 15.91 2.25
CA ARG A 179 -17.86 15.84 2.64
C ARG A 179 -17.39 17.08 3.41
N ALA A 180 -17.86 18.26 3.02
CA ALA A 180 -17.57 19.49 3.76
C ALA A 180 -18.14 19.46 5.18
N GLN A 181 -19.40 19.02 5.36
CA GLN A 181 -20.03 18.88 6.68
C GLN A 181 -19.25 17.91 7.58
N ILE A 182 -18.87 16.75 7.03
CA ILE A 182 -18.09 15.73 7.76
C ILE A 182 -16.72 16.32 8.15
N SER A 183 -16.03 16.96 7.21
CA SER A 183 -14.70 17.54 7.45
C SER A 183 -14.74 18.66 8.48
N GLU A 184 -15.71 19.56 8.39
CA GLU A 184 -15.88 20.67 9.33
C GLU A 184 -16.17 20.14 10.75
N ARG A 185 -17.09 19.18 10.89
CA ARG A 185 -17.43 18.63 12.21
C ARG A 185 -16.25 17.92 12.85
N LEU A 186 -15.40 17.25 12.07
CA LEU A 186 -14.32 16.41 12.59
C LEU A 186 -12.95 17.11 12.62
N ALA A 187 -12.84 18.34 12.11
CA ALA A 187 -11.58 19.07 11.94
C ALA A 187 -10.73 19.20 13.21
N SER A 188 -11.37 19.37 14.38
CA SER A 188 -10.67 19.52 15.66
C SER A 188 -10.31 18.20 16.35
N ASN A 189 -10.71 17.05 15.79
CA ASN A 189 -10.47 15.75 16.40
C ASN A 189 -9.16 15.14 15.88
N ASN A 190 -8.12 15.14 16.73
CA ASN A 190 -6.79 14.61 16.38
C ASN A 190 -6.73 13.08 16.15
N LYS A 191 -7.83 12.37 16.39
CA LYS A 191 -7.98 10.94 16.08
C LYS A 191 -8.56 10.70 14.68
N VAL A 192 -9.00 11.75 13.99
CA VAL A 192 -9.65 11.65 12.68
C VAL A 192 -8.69 12.10 11.58
N GLU A 193 -8.61 11.30 10.52
CA GLU A 193 -7.94 11.63 9.28
C GLU A 193 -8.91 11.47 8.12
N ILE A 194 -9.02 12.49 7.26
CA ILE A 194 -9.93 12.50 6.12
C ILE A 194 -9.12 12.78 4.87
N TYR A 195 -9.30 11.95 3.85
CA TYR A 195 -8.63 12.07 2.57
C TYR A 195 -9.66 12.09 1.45
N THR A 196 -9.54 13.05 0.52
CA THR A 196 -10.32 13.09 -0.71
C THR A 196 -9.40 12.83 -1.90
N TYR A 197 -9.79 11.90 -2.76
CA TYR A 197 -9.01 11.44 -3.91
C TYR A 197 -9.51 12.13 -5.19
N PRO A 198 -8.68 12.96 -5.85
CA PRO A 198 -9.10 13.72 -7.02
C PRO A 198 -9.47 12.85 -8.22
N GLY A 199 -10.50 13.24 -8.97
CA GLY A 199 -10.88 12.65 -10.25
C GLY A 199 -11.46 11.23 -10.22
N VAL A 200 -11.58 10.59 -9.06
CA VAL A 200 -12.10 9.22 -8.93
C VAL A 200 -13.54 9.19 -8.42
N ASP A 201 -14.24 8.09 -8.72
CA ASP A 201 -15.66 7.87 -8.37
C ASP A 201 -15.81 6.82 -7.25
N HIS A 202 -17.05 6.58 -6.81
CA HIS A 202 -17.40 5.58 -5.82
C HIS A 202 -16.78 4.21 -6.17
N ALA A 203 -16.31 3.49 -5.15
CA ALA A 203 -15.63 2.20 -5.33
C ALA A 203 -14.29 2.25 -6.08
N PHE A 204 -13.57 3.38 -6.05
CA PHE A 204 -12.24 3.50 -6.65
C PHE A 204 -11.20 2.46 -6.16
N ALA A 205 -11.41 1.89 -4.97
CA ALA A 205 -10.51 0.89 -4.38
C ALA A 205 -10.89 -0.56 -4.72
N ARG A 206 -11.99 -0.82 -5.43
CA ARG A 206 -12.42 -2.18 -5.80
C ARG A 206 -11.60 -2.69 -6.98
N ALA A 207 -10.58 -3.49 -6.70
CA ALA A 207 -9.69 -4.04 -7.74
C ALA A 207 -10.47 -4.75 -8.86
N GLY A 208 -10.20 -4.36 -10.11
CA GLY A 208 -10.87 -4.90 -11.30
C GLY A 208 -12.31 -4.40 -11.52
N GLY A 209 -12.83 -3.52 -10.66
CA GLY A 209 -14.13 -2.85 -10.85
C GLY A 209 -14.08 -1.71 -11.88
N MET A 210 -15.25 -1.27 -12.32
CA MET A 210 -15.40 -0.21 -13.33
C MET A 210 -14.69 1.11 -12.97
N HIS A 211 -14.74 1.50 -11.69
CA HIS A 211 -14.15 2.74 -11.20
C HIS A 211 -12.77 2.56 -10.57
N TYR A 212 -12.18 1.37 -10.68
CA TYR A 212 -10.89 1.09 -10.06
C TYR A 212 -9.81 2.06 -10.53
N ASP A 213 -9.26 2.82 -9.60
CA ASP A 213 -8.12 3.70 -9.82
C ASP A 213 -6.95 3.21 -8.97
N LYS A 214 -5.99 2.53 -9.62
CA LYS A 214 -4.86 1.90 -8.93
C LYS A 214 -4.05 2.89 -8.08
N PRO A 215 -3.66 4.09 -8.56
CA PRO A 215 -2.92 5.05 -7.73
C PRO A 215 -3.67 5.47 -6.46
N SER A 216 -4.95 5.85 -6.58
CA SER A 216 -5.77 6.25 -5.43
C SER A 216 -6.02 5.10 -4.47
N ALA A 217 -6.30 3.90 -4.99
CA ALA A 217 -6.48 2.69 -4.20
C ALA A 217 -5.21 2.35 -3.38
N GLN A 218 -4.04 2.40 -4.00
CA GLN A 218 -2.76 2.12 -3.34
C GLN A 218 -2.44 3.17 -2.26
N MET A 219 -2.66 4.45 -2.55
CA MET A 219 -2.45 5.53 -1.58
C MET A 219 -3.42 5.43 -0.39
N ALA A 220 -4.69 5.11 -0.64
CA ALA A 220 -5.67 4.84 0.41
C ALA A 220 -5.29 3.65 1.27
N HIS A 221 -4.90 2.53 0.65
CA HIS A 221 -4.41 1.35 1.37
C HIS A 221 -3.21 1.67 2.26
N GLU A 222 -2.21 2.40 1.76
CA GLU A 222 -1.04 2.77 2.55
C GLU A 222 -1.41 3.60 3.79
N ARG A 223 -2.31 4.59 3.65
CA ARG A 223 -2.81 5.38 4.78
C ARG A 223 -3.59 4.53 5.78
N SER A 224 -4.40 3.58 5.30
CA SER A 224 -5.14 2.64 6.13
C SER A 224 -4.21 1.75 6.95
N ILE A 225 -3.21 1.15 6.31
CA ILE A 225 -2.23 0.31 7.01
C ILE A 225 -1.37 1.13 7.96
N ALA A 226 -0.98 2.35 7.59
CA ALA A 226 -0.26 3.24 8.51
C ALA A 226 -1.08 3.53 9.78
N ALA A 227 -2.37 3.78 9.65
CA ALA A 227 -3.26 4.01 10.78
C ALA A 227 -3.45 2.75 11.63
N LEU A 228 -3.67 1.59 11.02
CA LEU A 228 -3.79 0.32 11.73
C LEU A 228 -2.49 -0.05 12.47
N LYS A 229 -1.33 0.01 11.81
CA LYS A 229 -0.02 -0.28 12.44
C LYS A 229 0.25 0.59 13.66
N ARG A 230 -0.11 1.87 13.60
CA ARG A 230 0.04 2.81 14.72
C ARG A 230 -0.79 2.40 15.94
N GLU A 231 -2.00 1.89 15.74
CA GLU A 231 -2.93 1.61 16.84
C GLU A 231 -2.87 0.15 17.32
N ILE A 232 -2.67 -0.82 16.43
CA ILE A 232 -2.76 -2.26 16.73
C ILE A 232 -1.59 -3.09 16.22
N GLY A 233 -0.63 -2.51 15.48
CA GLY A 233 0.42 -3.27 14.77
C GLY A 233 -0.12 -4.00 13.53
N PRO A 234 0.58 -5.04 13.00
CA PRO A 234 1.89 -5.49 13.42
C PRO A 234 2.98 -4.56 12.88
N ASN A 235 4.09 -4.45 13.61
CA ASN A 235 5.24 -3.64 13.22
C ASN A 235 6.37 -4.54 12.76
N PHE A 236 6.73 -4.43 11.47
CA PHE A 236 7.87 -5.13 10.88
C PHE A 236 9.07 -4.21 10.83
N ASP A 237 10.26 -4.74 11.12
CA ASP A 237 11.51 -4.01 10.88
C ASP A 237 11.84 -4.04 9.39
N LEU A 238 11.26 -3.10 8.64
CA LEU A 238 11.45 -3.01 7.19
C LEU A 238 12.94 -2.83 6.82
N SER A 239 13.73 -2.18 7.69
CA SER A 239 15.16 -1.99 7.43
C SER A 239 15.89 -3.32 7.50
N ALA A 240 15.62 -4.14 8.53
CA ALA A 240 16.21 -5.47 8.63
C ALA A 240 15.81 -6.38 7.46
N LEU A 241 14.53 -6.35 7.06
CA LEU A 241 14.05 -7.12 5.90
C LEU A 241 14.76 -6.70 4.60
N TRP A 242 15.00 -5.40 4.43
CA TRP A 242 15.72 -4.89 3.28
C TRP A 242 17.21 -5.24 3.28
N GLU A 243 17.87 -5.15 4.44
CA GLU A 243 19.27 -5.56 4.60
C GLU A 243 19.45 -7.06 4.29
N GLU A 244 18.51 -7.91 4.72
CA GLU A 244 18.49 -9.34 4.38
C GLU A 244 18.34 -9.57 2.87
N HIS A 245 17.42 -8.87 2.22
CA HIS A 245 17.23 -8.96 0.78
C HIS A 245 18.50 -8.57 0.01
N ILE A 246 19.10 -7.41 0.31
CA ILE A 246 20.36 -6.94 -0.30
C ILE A 246 21.49 -7.94 -0.03
N LEU A 247 21.56 -8.51 1.17
CA LEU A 247 22.58 -9.51 1.50
C LEU A 247 22.49 -10.71 0.55
N HIS A 248 21.27 -11.19 0.25
CA HIS A 248 21.08 -12.26 -0.72
C HIS A 248 21.46 -11.85 -2.14
N GLU A 249 21.10 -10.64 -2.58
CA GLU A 249 21.38 -10.17 -3.93
C GLU A 249 22.87 -9.89 -4.19
N PHE A 250 23.54 -9.19 -3.29
CA PHE A 250 24.87 -8.64 -3.55
C PHE A 250 25.97 -9.31 -2.73
N GLY A 251 25.67 -9.77 -1.52
CA GLY A 251 26.62 -10.46 -0.65
C GLY A 251 26.78 -11.92 -1.02
N ASN A 252 25.70 -12.69 -0.82
CA ASN A 252 25.66 -14.14 -1.07
C ASN A 252 25.47 -14.46 -2.55
N ARG A 253 24.83 -13.55 -3.30
CA ARG A 253 24.45 -13.72 -4.71
C ARG A 253 23.63 -15.00 -4.93
N ASP A 254 22.59 -15.17 -4.11
CA ASP A 254 21.72 -16.35 -4.06
C ASP A 254 20.30 -15.97 -4.49
N VAL A 255 19.97 -16.24 -5.76
CA VAL A 255 18.67 -15.89 -6.34
C VAL A 255 17.50 -16.61 -5.66
N PRO A 256 17.54 -17.93 -5.40
CA PRO A 256 16.50 -18.59 -4.60
C PRO A 256 16.24 -17.92 -3.25
N ALA A 257 17.29 -17.56 -2.51
CA ALA A 257 17.14 -16.88 -1.22
C ALA A 257 16.58 -15.47 -1.37
N THR A 258 17.03 -14.69 -2.35
CA THR A 258 16.44 -13.38 -2.69
C THR A 258 14.95 -13.51 -2.97
N MET A 259 14.55 -14.41 -3.88
CA MET A 259 13.15 -14.59 -4.27
C MET A 259 12.25 -15.03 -3.10
N ALA A 260 12.80 -15.74 -2.12
CA ALA A 260 12.07 -16.18 -0.92
C ALA A 260 11.71 -15.03 0.04
N THR A 261 12.39 -13.88 -0.06
CA THR A 261 12.05 -12.66 0.72
C THR A 261 10.89 -11.87 0.09
N MET A 262 10.45 -12.23 -1.13
CA MET A 262 9.44 -11.48 -1.87
C MET A 262 8.07 -12.16 -1.81
N VAL A 263 7.01 -11.41 -2.15
CA VAL A 263 5.65 -11.92 -2.30
C VAL A 263 5.53 -12.92 -3.46
N ALA A 264 4.38 -13.57 -3.60
CA ALA A 264 4.12 -14.54 -4.68
C ALA A 264 4.13 -13.92 -6.08
N GLU A 265 3.75 -12.65 -6.21
CA GLU A 265 3.76 -11.90 -7.48
C GLU A 265 4.61 -10.61 -7.32
N PRO A 266 5.95 -10.75 -7.24
CA PRO A 266 6.84 -9.62 -7.02
C PRO A 266 7.11 -8.86 -8.32
N TYR A 267 7.68 -7.67 -8.22
CA TYR A 267 7.98 -6.84 -9.39
C TYR A 267 9.21 -5.95 -9.17
N VAL A 268 10.12 -5.89 -10.14
CA VAL A 268 11.22 -4.91 -10.12
C VAL A 268 11.17 -4.08 -11.39
N ASN A 269 11.41 -2.77 -11.24
CA ASN A 269 11.53 -1.84 -12.34
C ASN A 269 12.69 -0.87 -12.15
N HIS A 270 13.69 -1.03 -13.00
CA HIS A 270 14.70 -0.02 -13.23
C HIS A 270 14.12 1.04 -14.15
N ILE A 271 13.64 2.13 -13.56
CA ILE A 271 12.77 3.11 -14.22
C ILE A 271 13.38 3.67 -15.51
N PRO A 272 14.68 4.04 -15.57
CA PRO A 272 15.23 4.68 -16.77
C PRO A 272 15.38 3.74 -17.98
N THR A 273 15.44 2.42 -17.76
CA THR A 273 15.66 1.43 -18.82
C THR A 273 14.51 0.42 -18.95
N MET A 274 13.53 0.48 -18.06
CA MET A 274 12.41 -0.46 -17.95
C MET A 274 12.85 -1.94 -17.85
N THR A 275 14.02 -2.20 -17.27
CA THR A 275 14.51 -3.56 -17.04
C THR A 275 14.05 -4.09 -15.69
N GLY A 276 13.94 -5.41 -15.56
CA GLY A 276 13.44 -6.08 -14.37
C GLY A 276 12.63 -7.31 -14.72
N GLY A 277 11.64 -7.62 -13.88
CA GLY A 277 10.73 -8.75 -14.08
C GLY A 277 9.47 -8.62 -13.24
N VAL A 278 8.41 -9.31 -13.67
CA VAL A 278 7.11 -9.37 -12.98
C VAL A 278 6.79 -10.83 -12.68
N GLY A 279 6.34 -11.12 -11.46
CA GLY A 279 6.06 -12.47 -11.01
C GLY A 279 7.35 -13.26 -10.73
N GLN A 280 7.19 -14.34 -9.96
CA GLN A 280 8.32 -15.16 -9.50
C GLN A 280 9.18 -15.70 -10.66
N LYS A 281 8.53 -16.12 -11.75
CA LYS A 281 9.22 -16.74 -12.89
C LYS A 281 10.12 -15.77 -13.64
N ASP A 282 9.58 -14.64 -14.10
CA ASP A 282 10.35 -13.71 -14.94
C ASP A 282 11.36 -12.92 -14.10
N LEU A 283 11.03 -12.58 -12.85
CA LEU A 283 11.97 -11.89 -11.95
C LEU A 283 13.13 -12.80 -11.55
N SER A 284 12.88 -14.07 -11.20
CA SER A 284 13.97 -15.01 -10.90
C SER A 284 14.91 -15.21 -12.09
N ARG A 285 14.35 -15.33 -13.32
CA ARG A 285 15.17 -15.39 -14.53
C ARG A 285 16.00 -14.11 -14.73
N PHE A 286 15.40 -12.95 -14.50
CA PHE A 286 16.09 -11.67 -14.59
C PHE A 286 17.25 -11.58 -13.60
N TYR A 287 17.01 -11.87 -12.31
CA TYR A 287 18.05 -11.87 -11.29
C TYR A 287 19.20 -12.81 -11.61
N GLN A 288 18.89 -14.05 -12.02
CA GLN A 288 19.89 -15.08 -12.31
C GLN A 288 20.82 -14.72 -13.47
N ASN A 289 20.30 -14.05 -14.50
CA ASN A 289 21.03 -13.89 -15.76
C ASN A 289 21.46 -12.46 -16.06
N HIS A 290 20.84 -11.45 -15.44
CA HIS A 290 21.02 -10.05 -15.83
C HIS A 290 21.34 -9.09 -14.67
N PHE A 291 21.21 -9.51 -13.41
CA PHE A 291 21.36 -8.61 -12.25
C PHE A 291 22.40 -9.11 -11.24
N VAL A 292 22.05 -10.13 -10.45
CA VAL A 292 22.82 -10.59 -9.27
C VAL A 292 24.28 -10.94 -9.60
N HIS A 293 24.54 -11.51 -10.78
CA HIS A 293 25.88 -11.90 -11.22
C HIS A 293 26.50 -10.98 -12.29
N GLY A 294 25.78 -9.96 -12.77
CA GLY A 294 26.16 -9.13 -13.93
C GLY A 294 26.94 -7.85 -13.60
N ASN A 295 27.23 -7.59 -12.33
CA ASN A 295 27.78 -6.30 -11.90
C ASN A 295 29.32 -6.20 -12.00
N PRO A 296 29.88 -5.01 -12.29
CA PRO A 296 31.33 -4.79 -12.30
C PRO A 296 32.01 -5.18 -10.99
N PRO A 297 33.25 -5.70 -11.01
CA PRO A 297 33.95 -6.15 -9.80
C PRO A 297 34.22 -5.05 -8.77
N ASP A 298 34.36 -3.80 -9.21
CA ASP A 298 34.61 -2.63 -8.36
C ASP A 298 33.33 -1.87 -7.98
N MET A 299 32.16 -2.44 -8.30
CA MET A 299 30.88 -1.83 -7.97
C MET A 299 30.76 -1.60 -6.46
N LYS A 300 30.43 -0.37 -6.08
CA LYS A 300 30.21 0.05 -4.70
C LYS A 300 28.94 0.86 -4.59
N LEU A 301 28.19 0.62 -3.52
CA LEU A 301 27.05 1.44 -3.11
C LEU A 301 27.48 2.26 -1.88
N ILE A 302 27.27 3.58 -1.93
CA ILE A 302 27.53 4.51 -0.82
C ILE A 302 26.17 5.01 -0.32
N PRO A 303 25.68 4.53 0.83
CA PRO A 303 24.41 5.00 1.40
C PRO A 303 24.47 6.49 1.72
N ILE A 304 23.40 7.22 1.41
CA ILE A 304 23.24 8.65 1.70
C ILE A 304 22.14 8.86 2.74
N SER A 305 20.95 8.33 2.47
CA SER A 305 19.81 8.45 3.37
C SER A 305 18.85 7.26 3.21
N ARG A 306 18.08 6.99 4.27
CA ARG A 306 17.01 5.98 4.30
C ARG A 306 15.80 6.57 4.99
N THR A 307 14.65 6.56 4.31
CA THR A 307 13.35 6.94 4.88
C THR A 307 12.48 5.70 5.00
N VAL A 308 11.98 5.42 6.21
CA VAL A 308 11.13 4.26 6.49
C VAL A 308 9.70 4.72 6.71
N GLY A 309 8.78 4.29 5.84
CA GLY A 309 7.34 4.49 5.96
C GLY A 309 6.62 3.26 6.52
N ALA A 310 5.28 3.27 6.50
CA ALA A 310 4.48 2.15 7.02
C ALA A 310 4.59 0.87 6.19
N LEU A 311 4.77 1.03 4.87
CA LEU A 311 4.83 -0.08 3.91
C LEU A 311 6.02 0.04 2.95
N GLN A 312 6.91 1.01 3.12
CA GLN A 312 7.96 1.25 2.13
C GLN A 312 9.22 1.83 2.73
N ILE A 313 10.33 1.58 2.05
CA ILE A 313 11.60 2.24 2.25
C ILE A 313 11.91 3.07 1.01
N VAL A 314 12.45 4.27 1.24
CA VAL A 314 13.11 5.07 0.21
C VAL A 314 14.58 5.18 0.57
N ASP A 315 15.43 4.53 -0.23
CA ASP A 315 16.88 4.52 -0.07
C ASP A 315 17.52 5.43 -1.12
N GLU A 316 18.36 6.35 -0.65
CA GLU A 316 19.19 7.20 -1.49
C GLU A 316 20.65 6.77 -1.32
N PHE A 317 21.33 6.51 -2.43
CA PHE A 317 22.70 6.05 -2.43
C PHE A 317 23.44 6.48 -3.70
N ILE A 318 24.76 6.52 -3.65
CA ILE A 318 25.59 6.70 -4.85
C ILE A 318 26.12 5.34 -5.27
N MET A 319 25.85 4.97 -6.52
CA MET A 319 26.46 3.80 -7.15
C MET A 319 27.72 4.23 -7.89
N CYS A 320 28.83 3.55 -7.61
CA CYS A 320 30.12 3.77 -8.25
C CYS A 320 30.59 2.48 -8.92
N PHE A 321 31.11 2.54 -10.14
CA PHE A 321 31.71 1.40 -10.83
C PHE A 321 32.58 1.83 -12.01
N THR A 322 33.47 0.96 -12.46
CA THR A 322 34.10 1.07 -13.78
C THR A 322 33.35 0.16 -14.76
N HIS A 323 32.96 0.67 -15.92
CA HIS A 323 32.19 -0.10 -16.92
C HIS A 323 33.09 -1.13 -17.64
N THR A 324 33.52 -2.18 -16.93
CA THR A 324 34.42 -3.25 -17.37
C THR A 324 33.69 -4.51 -17.85
N THR A 325 32.41 -4.65 -17.53
CA THR A 325 31.54 -5.77 -17.92
C THR A 325 30.22 -5.23 -18.46
N ALA A 326 29.49 -6.02 -19.24
CA ALA A 326 28.16 -5.63 -19.69
C ALA A 326 27.21 -5.54 -18.47
N ILE A 327 26.36 -4.51 -18.42
CA ILE A 327 25.43 -4.25 -17.33
C ILE A 327 24.02 -4.15 -17.92
N ASP A 328 23.42 -5.29 -18.28
CA ASP A 328 22.18 -5.34 -19.07
C ASP A 328 21.02 -4.53 -18.46
N TRP A 329 20.94 -4.46 -17.13
CA TRP A 329 19.88 -3.76 -16.43
C TRP A 329 20.01 -2.22 -16.50
N MET A 330 21.23 -1.68 -16.54
CA MET A 330 21.50 -0.22 -16.56
C MET A 330 21.87 0.29 -17.96
N LEU A 331 22.60 -0.51 -18.72
CA LEU A 331 23.20 -0.17 -20.01
C LEU A 331 22.92 -1.28 -21.04
N PRO A 332 21.64 -1.57 -21.34
CA PRO A 332 21.28 -2.65 -22.25
C PRO A 332 21.91 -2.44 -23.63
N ASN A 333 22.56 -3.49 -24.15
CA ASN A 333 23.25 -3.50 -25.45
C ASN A 333 24.45 -2.56 -25.58
N VAL A 334 25.02 -2.08 -24.47
CA VAL A 334 26.24 -1.27 -24.49
C VAL A 334 27.44 -2.13 -24.09
N ALA A 335 28.46 -2.16 -24.94
CA ALA A 335 29.70 -2.85 -24.63
C ALA A 335 30.51 -2.12 -23.53
N PRO A 336 31.31 -2.84 -22.72
CA PRO A 336 32.20 -2.23 -21.73
C PRO A 336 33.04 -1.09 -22.31
N THR A 337 32.91 0.10 -21.73
CA THR A 337 33.62 1.31 -22.18
C THR A 337 34.93 1.55 -21.43
N GLY A 338 35.14 0.87 -20.30
CA GLY A 338 36.27 1.10 -19.40
C GLY A 338 36.24 2.43 -18.65
N LYS A 339 35.15 3.20 -18.76
CA LYS A 339 35.01 4.48 -18.05
C LYS A 339 34.39 4.30 -16.67
N TYR A 340 34.82 5.14 -15.74
CA TYR A 340 34.28 5.22 -14.40
C TYR A 340 32.95 5.96 -14.40
N VAL A 341 32.01 5.48 -13.59
CA VAL A 341 30.69 6.05 -13.37
C VAL A 341 30.47 6.24 -11.87
N GLU A 342 29.96 7.41 -11.49
CA GLU A 342 29.36 7.70 -10.19
C GLU A 342 28.01 8.37 -10.42
N ILE A 343 26.95 7.80 -9.86
CA ILE A 343 25.58 8.25 -10.12
C ILE A 343 24.71 8.16 -8.85
N PRO A 344 23.99 9.24 -8.47
CA PRO A 344 22.95 9.15 -7.46
C PRO A 344 21.83 8.22 -7.91
N MET A 345 21.37 7.37 -7.01
CA MET A 345 20.28 6.45 -7.20
C MET A 345 19.25 6.60 -6.08
N LEU A 346 18.00 6.33 -6.42
CA LEU A 346 16.89 6.23 -5.48
C LEU A 346 16.20 4.88 -5.64
N GLY A 347 16.12 4.09 -4.58
CA GLY A 347 15.30 2.89 -4.51
C GLY A 347 14.02 3.15 -3.73
N VAL A 348 12.86 2.85 -4.31
CA VAL A 348 11.57 2.79 -3.59
C VAL A 348 11.15 1.33 -3.46
N ILE A 349 11.27 0.79 -2.25
CA ILE A 349 11.03 -0.61 -1.93
C ILE A 349 9.71 -0.70 -1.19
N LYS A 350 8.74 -1.44 -1.74
CA LYS A 350 7.42 -1.66 -1.13
C LYS A 350 7.36 -3.03 -0.49
N PHE A 351 6.71 -3.10 0.67
CA PHE A 351 6.46 -4.30 1.44
C PHE A 351 4.96 -4.57 1.57
N ARG A 352 4.63 -5.83 1.83
CA ARG A 352 3.35 -6.29 2.34
C ARG A 352 3.64 -7.29 3.43
N GLY A 353 3.25 -6.95 4.64
CA GLY A 353 3.69 -7.68 5.82
C GLY A 353 5.22 -7.72 5.93
N ASP A 354 5.78 -8.93 5.98
CA ASP A 354 7.21 -9.23 6.07
C ASP A 354 7.86 -9.53 4.70
N LYS A 355 7.16 -9.32 3.58
CA LYS A 355 7.65 -9.63 2.23
C LYS A 355 7.78 -8.41 1.35
N LEU A 356 8.80 -8.41 0.50
CA LEU A 356 8.97 -7.39 -0.54
C LEU A 356 7.96 -7.59 -1.68
N CYS A 357 7.24 -6.54 -2.03
CA CYS A 357 6.33 -6.49 -3.16
C CYS A 357 7.01 -6.05 -4.44
N HIS A 358 7.67 -4.89 -4.38
CA HIS A 358 8.33 -4.34 -5.53
C HIS A 358 9.48 -3.40 -5.20
N GLU A 359 10.32 -3.21 -6.20
CA GLU A 359 11.39 -2.21 -6.20
C GLU A 359 11.24 -1.31 -7.42
N HIS A 360 11.23 0.00 -7.20
CA HIS A 360 11.41 0.99 -8.26
C HIS A 360 12.75 1.68 -8.07
N ILE A 361 13.65 1.51 -9.02
CA ILE A 361 15.02 2.02 -8.94
C ILE A 361 15.20 3.12 -9.98
N TYR A 362 15.56 4.31 -9.52
CA TYR A 362 15.70 5.52 -10.32
C TYR A 362 17.16 5.97 -10.37
N TRP A 363 17.56 6.54 -11.50
CA TRP A 363 18.78 7.30 -11.68
C TRP A 363 18.64 8.20 -12.92
N ASP A 364 19.58 9.13 -13.12
CA ASP A 364 19.63 9.93 -14.35
C ASP A 364 20.45 9.21 -15.42
N GLN A 365 19.77 8.60 -16.39
CA GLN A 365 20.42 7.89 -17.49
C GLN A 365 21.24 8.81 -18.40
N ALA A 366 20.86 10.08 -18.57
CA ALA A 366 21.64 11.01 -19.40
C ALA A 366 23.02 11.25 -18.78
N SER A 367 23.08 11.45 -17.46
CA SER A 367 24.35 11.59 -16.74
C SER A 367 25.22 10.32 -16.82
N VAL A 368 24.62 9.12 -16.80
CA VAL A 368 25.37 7.87 -17.02
C VAL A 368 25.94 7.82 -18.45
N LEU A 369 25.10 8.11 -19.47
CA LEU A 369 25.52 8.09 -20.88
C LEU A 369 26.64 9.10 -21.19
N VAL A 370 26.61 10.29 -20.56
CA VAL A 370 27.72 11.28 -20.64
C VAL A 370 29.00 10.70 -20.04
N GLN A 371 28.93 10.09 -18.86
CA GLN A 371 30.10 9.52 -18.18
C GLN A 371 30.76 8.40 -18.99
N ILE A 372 29.96 7.54 -19.64
CA ILE A 372 30.49 6.49 -20.53
C ILE A 372 30.84 7.00 -21.94
N GLY A 373 30.51 8.25 -22.26
CA GLY A 373 30.81 8.93 -23.53
C GLY A 373 29.96 8.52 -24.72
N LEU A 374 28.72 8.10 -24.48
CA LEU A 374 27.72 7.89 -25.52
C LEU A 374 26.82 9.11 -25.75
N LEU A 375 26.87 10.09 -24.84
CA LEU A 375 26.16 11.36 -24.99
C LEU A 375 27.15 12.52 -24.85
N ASP A 376 27.15 13.42 -25.82
CA ASP A 376 27.86 14.70 -25.74
C ASP A 376 27.02 15.67 -24.88
N PRO A 377 27.54 16.16 -23.73
CA PRO A 377 26.79 17.08 -22.87
C PRO A 377 26.66 18.50 -23.45
N SER A 378 27.36 18.82 -24.55
CA SER A 378 27.34 20.15 -25.15
C SER A 378 25.90 20.60 -25.51
N GLY A 379 25.46 21.70 -24.91
CA GLY A 379 24.12 22.26 -25.13
C GLY A 379 22.98 21.53 -24.43
N LEU A 380 23.27 20.51 -23.61
CA LEU A 380 22.26 19.75 -22.87
C LEU A 380 22.27 20.12 -21.36
N PRO A 381 21.11 20.10 -20.69
CA PRO A 381 21.02 20.36 -19.26
C PRO A 381 21.37 19.09 -18.44
N VAL A 382 22.60 18.58 -18.60
CA VAL A 382 23.05 17.31 -17.97
C VAL A 382 24.29 17.57 -17.10
N ALA A 383 24.24 17.11 -15.84
CA ALA A 383 25.31 17.34 -14.86
C ALA A 383 26.44 16.29 -14.94
N GLY A 384 26.15 15.08 -15.40
CA GLY A 384 27.11 13.98 -15.38
C GLY A 384 27.52 13.62 -13.94
N ALA A 385 28.80 13.28 -13.75
CA ALA A 385 29.37 12.91 -12.46
C ALA A 385 29.30 14.02 -11.39
N ALA A 386 29.14 15.29 -11.79
CA ALA A 386 29.03 16.40 -10.85
C ALA A 386 27.81 16.28 -9.92
N SER A 387 26.76 15.59 -10.36
CA SER A 387 25.56 15.33 -9.56
C SER A 387 25.88 14.53 -8.29
N ALA A 388 26.65 13.44 -8.40
CA ALA A 388 27.09 12.62 -7.27
C ALA A 388 27.95 13.42 -6.29
N LYS A 389 28.87 14.23 -6.80
CA LYS A 389 29.75 15.05 -5.96
C LYS A 389 28.97 16.11 -5.19
N LYS A 390 28.04 16.81 -5.84
CA LYS A 390 27.20 17.83 -5.21
C LYS A 390 26.28 17.26 -4.14
N LEU A 391 25.87 15.99 -4.26
CA LEU A 391 25.10 15.30 -3.23
C LEU A 391 25.90 15.08 -1.94
N LEU A 392 27.22 14.88 -2.05
CA LEU A 392 28.12 14.67 -0.91
C LEU A 392 28.73 15.97 -0.35
N ASP A 393 28.81 17.02 -1.17
CA ASP A 393 29.42 18.30 -0.82
C ASP A 393 28.52 19.47 -1.26
N GLU A 394 27.79 20.01 -0.30
CA GLU A 394 26.90 21.14 -0.50
C GLU A 394 27.63 22.44 -0.87
N GLN A 395 28.96 22.52 -0.74
CA GLN A 395 29.75 23.71 -1.08
C GLN A 395 30.04 23.83 -2.58
N LEU A 396 29.86 22.76 -3.36
CA LEU A 396 30.07 22.81 -4.81
C LEU A 396 29.10 23.80 -5.50
N PRO A 397 29.51 24.50 -6.58
CA PRO A 397 28.67 25.52 -7.20
C PRO A 397 27.32 24.99 -7.71
N SER A 398 26.24 25.71 -7.41
CA SER A 398 24.90 25.49 -8.00
C SER A 398 24.72 26.32 -9.27
N ASN A 399 23.70 25.99 -10.07
CA ASN A 399 23.21 26.80 -11.20
C ASN A 399 24.20 27.01 -12.35
N THR A 400 25.26 26.21 -12.45
CA THR A 400 26.27 26.30 -13.53
C THR A 400 25.69 26.00 -14.92
N LEU A 401 24.58 25.26 -15.00
CA LEU A 401 23.84 24.98 -16.24
C LEU A 401 22.83 26.10 -16.60
N MET A 402 22.59 27.06 -15.71
CA MET A 402 21.66 28.18 -15.94
C MET A 402 22.44 29.41 -16.43
N ALA A 403 22.53 29.60 -17.74
CA ALA A 403 23.25 30.73 -18.33
C ALA A 403 22.73 32.11 -17.87
N ASN A 404 21.47 32.20 -17.45
CA ASN A 404 20.85 33.42 -16.95
C ASN A 404 21.01 33.63 -15.43
N TRP A 405 21.59 32.68 -14.69
CA TRP A 405 21.76 32.79 -13.23
C TRP A 405 22.52 34.06 -12.79
N PRO A 406 23.60 34.50 -13.46
CA PRO A 406 24.25 35.76 -13.12
C PRO A 406 23.35 37.00 -13.31
N LEU A 407 22.33 36.92 -14.18
CA LEU A 407 21.46 38.06 -14.48
C LEU A 407 20.46 38.39 -13.35
N SER A 408 20.30 37.51 -12.36
CA SER A 408 19.48 37.76 -11.17
C SER A 408 20.27 38.34 -10.00
N GLU A 409 21.58 38.53 -10.12
CA GLU A 409 22.38 39.09 -9.03
C GLU A 409 21.96 40.54 -8.72
N GLY A 410 21.53 40.80 -7.49
CA GLY A 410 21.15 42.12 -7.01
C GLY A 410 19.79 42.66 -7.50
N LYS A 411 18.98 41.83 -8.17
CA LYS A 411 17.55 42.11 -8.43
C LYS A 411 16.70 41.59 -7.28
#